data_AF-A0AAW4UJN2-F1
#
_entry.id   AF-A0AAW4UJN2-F1
#
_cell.length_a   1.000
_cell.length_b   1.000
_cell.length_c   1.000
_cell.angle_alpha   90.00
_cell.angle_beta   90.00
_cell.angle_gamma   90.00
#
_symmetry.space_group_name_H-M   'P 1'
#
loop_
_entity.id
_entity.type
_entity.pdbx_description
1 polymer ?
#
loop_
_entity_poly.entity_id
_entity_poly.type
_entity_poly.pdbx_seq_one_letter_code
_entity_poly.pdbx_strand_id
1 'polypeptide(L)'
;MKWKKYTIETTTAAEDFMSSMLMELGIEGIEIEDNIPLTKEDQADMFIDFLPELPPDEGISHVSFYIEDDGSDQSDMLRKVKLGLEDLRDTVDVGSGVISSSETEDLDWINNWKKYFSSFTIGDILIKPTWEEVKPEDADKFMIEIDPGISFGTGKHETTQLCIKQLIKYIEGAKEAPTVLDVGCGSGILSIVALKLGAKEVVGTDLDADCMISTRDNMQVNHLDEKLGTFYVGNLIDDTELQNKVGTEKYDIVVANILADVIIPMAPVIPDRLKEGGYFITSGIIDFKENEVKEAIEAAGLKVIEINHQGEWVNITAQKLTK
;
A
#
# COMPACT_ATOMS: atom_id res chain seq x y z
N MET A 1 20.49 -0.09 -15.24
CA MET A 1 21.89 0.13 -14.79
C MET A 1 22.33 -1.16 -14.10
N LYS A 2 23.62 -1.50 -14.07
CA LYS A 2 24.09 -2.69 -13.36
C LYS A 2 24.67 -2.28 -12.01
N TRP A 3 24.28 -2.95 -10.95
CA TRP A 3 24.78 -2.72 -9.60
C TRP A 3 25.41 -4.00 -9.07
N LYS A 4 26.52 -3.87 -8.34
CA LYS A 4 27.11 -4.97 -7.56
C LYS A 4 26.61 -4.84 -6.12
N LYS A 5 25.90 -5.88 -5.64
CA LYS A 5 25.48 -6.00 -4.24
C LYS A 5 26.63 -6.61 -3.46
N TYR A 6 27.01 -5.97 -2.37
CA TYR A 6 27.94 -6.50 -1.39
C TYR A 6 27.21 -6.67 -0.06
N THR A 7 27.28 -7.85 0.53
CA THR A 7 26.58 -8.17 1.78
C THR A 7 27.59 -8.47 2.86
N ILE A 8 27.47 -7.75 3.99
CA ILE A 8 28.27 -7.93 5.19
C ILE A 8 27.43 -8.70 6.19
N GLU A 9 27.84 -9.92 6.52
CA GLU A 9 27.25 -10.67 7.64
C GLU A 9 27.73 -10.05 8.96
N THR A 10 26.77 -9.65 9.80
CA THR A 10 27.01 -8.92 11.06
C THR A 10 26.05 -9.39 12.16
N THR A 11 26.19 -8.84 13.36
CA THR A 11 25.14 -8.95 14.38
C THR A 11 24.12 -7.83 14.24
N THR A 12 22.90 -8.11 14.68
CA THR A 12 21.79 -7.16 14.79
C THR A 12 22.17 -5.90 15.58
N ALA A 13 22.98 -6.02 16.63
CA ALA A 13 23.42 -4.88 17.43
C ALA A 13 24.38 -3.93 16.69
N ALA A 14 24.97 -4.37 15.59
CA ALA A 14 25.98 -3.62 14.84
C ALA A 14 25.42 -2.98 13.55
N GLU A 15 24.18 -3.25 13.15
CA GLU A 15 23.63 -2.79 11.87
C GLU A 15 23.53 -1.27 11.74
N ASP A 16 23.14 -0.56 12.79
CA ASP A 16 23.09 0.90 12.83
C ASP A 16 24.49 1.53 12.69
N PHE A 17 25.47 0.93 13.37
CA PHE A 17 26.86 1.35 13.32
C PHE A 17 27.47 1.11 11.93
N MET A 18 27.15 -0.05 11.33
CA MET A 18 27.57 -0.37 9.97
C MET A 18 26.94 0.56 8.95
N SER A 19 25.64 0.80 9.07
CA SER A 19 24.92 1.70 8.16
C SER A 19 25.49 3.11 8.23
N SER A 20 25.75 3.61 9.44
CA SER A 20 26.40 4.91 9.65
C SER A 20 27.79 4.98 9.01
N MET A 21 28.61 3.94 9.20
CA MET A 21 29.96 3.85 8.60
C MET A 21 29.90 3.83 7.07
N LEU A 22 28.96 3.10 6.48
CA LEU A 22 28.76 3.05 5.02
C LEU A 22 28.30 4.42 4.47
N MET A 23 27.39 5.11 5.17
CA MET A 23 26.97 6.46 4.81
C MET A 23 28.13 7.46 4.85
N GLU A 24 29.02 7.40 5.86
CA GLU A 24 30.21 8.25 5.94
C GLU A 24 31.20 8.00 4.80
N LEU A 25 31.22 6.77 4.26
CA LEU A 25 31.99 6.40 3.08
C LEU A 25 31.36 6.85 1.76
N GLY A 26 30.16 7.47 1.81
CA GLY A 26 29.42 7.95 0.65
C GLY A 26 28.54 6.89 -0.03
N ILE A 27 28.21 5.81 0.69
CA ILE A 27 27.36 4.72 0.20
C ILE A 27 25.94 4.96 0.72
N GLU A 28 25.01 5.31 -0.16
CA GLU A 28 23.64 5.69 0.21
C GLU A 28 22.63 4.54 0.04
N GLY A 29 22.89 3.60 -0.87
CA GLY A 29 22.05 2.41 -1.07
C GLY A 29 22.41 1.32 -0.08
N ILE A 30 21.84 1.36 1.12
CA ILE A 30 22.03 0.38 2.18
C ILE A 30 20.72 -0.38 2.40
N GLU A 31 20.80 -1.70 2.46
CA GLU A 31 19.70 -2.62 2.74
C GLU A 31 20.08 -3.42 3.98
N ILE A 32 19.18 -3.52 4.95
CA ILE A 32 19.35 -4.32 6.17
C ILE A 32 18.41 -5.52 6.05
N GLU A 33 18.96 -6.72 6.17
CA GLU A 33 18.21 -7.97 6.26
C GLU A 33 18.47 -8.59 7.64
N ASP A 34 17.54 -8.37 8.56
CA ASP A 34 17.52 -8.94 9.91
C ASP A 34 16.17 -9.64 10.19
N ASN A 35 16.09 -10.23 11.38
CA ASN A 35 14.88 -10.89 11.87
C ASN A 35 14.22 -10.12 13.03
N ILE A 36 14.54 -8.83 13.20
CA ILE A 36 13.88 -7.97 14.17
C ILE A 36 12.48 -7.68 13.64
N PRO A 37 11.42 -8.05 14.38
CA PRO A 37 10.08 -7.64 14.01
C PRO A 37 9.98 -6.12 14.06
N LEU A 38 9.49 -5.50 12.99
CA LEU A 38 9.10 -4.09 12.99
C LEU A 38 8.19 -3.79 14.17
N THR A 39 8.30 -2.60 14.77
CA THR A 39 7.34 -2.19 15.79
C THR A 39 5.95 -2.05 15.18
N LYS A 40 4.89 -2.13 16.01
CA LYS A 40 3.52 -1.93 15.50
C LYS A 40 3.31 -0.57 14.83
N GLU A 41 4.07 0.43 15.26
CA GLU A 41 4.02 1.79 14.71
C GLU A 41 4.69 1.83 13.32
N ASP A 42 5.90 1.27 13.19
CA ASP A 42 6.58 1.16 11.89
C ASP A 42 5.78 0.31 10.90
N GLN A 43 5.16 -0.78 11.36
CA GLN A 43 4.28 -1.62 10.53
C GLN A 43 3.07 -0.82 10.00
N ALA A 44 2.50 0.06 10.81
CA ALA A 44 1.35 0.87 10.43
C ALA A 44 1.74 1.91 9.37
N ASP A 45 2.92 2.52 9.49
CA ASP A 45 3.43 3.53 8.56
C ASP A 45 3.78 2.96 7.18
N MET A 46 4.27 1.71 7.15
CA MET A 46 4.68 1.08 5.90
C MET A 46 3.51 0.58 5.03
N PHE A 47 2.30 0.47 5.59
CA PHE A 47 1.07 0.05 4.89
C PHE A 47 1.28 -1.20 4.00
N ILE A 48 2.01 -2.23 4.44
CA ILE A 48 2.38 -3.37 3.60
C ILE A 48 1.28 -4.46 3.65
N ASP A 49 0.82 -4.93 2.48
CA ASP A 49 -0.20 -5.99 2.36
C ASP A 49 0.25 -7.35 2.93
N PHE A 50 1.56 -7.58 3.01
CA PHE A 50 2.20 -8.81 3.48
C PHE A 50 3.43 -8.51 4.34
N LEU A 51 3.30 -8.62 5.66
CA LEU A 51 4.47 -8.71 6.52
C LEU A 51 5.03 -10.14 6.43
N PRO A 52 6.31 -10.34 6.06
CA PRO A 52 6.91 -11.67 6.13
C PRO A 52 6.93 -12.13 7.60
N GLU A 53 6.49 -13.37 7.86
CA GLU A 53 6.81 -14.02 9.14
C GLU A 53 8.32 -14.25 9.17
N LEU A 54 9.01 -13.40 9.93
CA LEU A 54 10.44 -13.54 10.13
C LEU A 54 10.69 -14.73 11.07
N PRO A 55 11.71 -15.56 10.79
CA PRO A 55 12.18 -16.53 11.77
C PRO A 55 12.67 -15.80 13.05
N PRO A 56 12.88 -16.51 14.17
CA PRO A 56 13.41 -15.89 15.37
C PRO A 56 14.72 -15.14 15.10
N ASP A 57 14.88 -13.97 15.72
CA ASP A 57 16.17 -13.28 15.71
C ASP A 57 17.23 -14.12 16.41
N GLU A 58 18.20 -14.60 15.63
CA GLU A 58 19.36 -15.35 16.12
C GLU A 58 20.53 -14.41 16.45
N GLY A 59 20.31 -13.09 16.41
CA GLY A 59 21.34 -12.06 16.61
C GLY A 59 22.23 -11.87 15.38
N ILE A 60 21.75 -12.28 14.21
CA ILE A 60 22.46 -12.21 12.93
C ILE A 60 21.68 -11.25 12.03
N SER A 61 22.38 -10.28 11.46
CA SER A 61 21.87 -9.30 10.51
C SER A 61 22.80 -9.26 9.29
N HIS A 62 22.27 -8.90 8.13
CA HIS A 62 23.05 -8.72 6.92
C HIS A 62 22.89 -7.29 6.41
N VAL A 63 23.99 -6.55 6.39
CA VAL A 63 24.01 -5.19 5.85
C VAL A 63 24.54 -5.25 4.43
N SER A 64 23.64 -5.04 3.49
CA SER A 64 23.92 -5.02 2.06
C SER A 64 24.10 -3.60 1.56
N PHE A 65 25.03 -3.40 0.63
CA PHE A 65 25.21 -2.13 -0.05
C PHE A 65 25.49 -2.30 -1.53
N TYR A 66 25.12 -1.28 -2.31
CA TYR A 66 25.18 -1.32 -3.76
C TYR A 66 26.22 -0.35 -4.29
N ILE A 67 27.04 -0.83 -5.23
CA ILE A 67 27.96 0.01 -5.99
C ILE A 67 27.65 -0.10 -7.47
N GLU A 68 27.57 1.03 -8.16
CA GLU A 68 27.32 1.08 -9.61
C GLU A 68 28.46 0.37 -10.35
N ASP A 69 28.12 -0.54 -11.26
CA ASP A 69 29.08 -1.23 -12.11
C ASP A 69 29.33 -0.41 -13.39
N ASP A 70 30.08 0.68 -13.24
CA ASP A 70 30.53 1.56 -14.34
C ASP A 70 31.80 1.02 -15.06
N GLY A 71 32.27 -0.17 -14.68
CA GLY A 71 33.51 -0.78 -15.17
C GLY A 71 34.78 -0.31 -14.44
N SER A 72 34.66 0.48 -13.37
CA SER A 72 35.78 0.88 -12.51
C SER A 72 36.19 -0.21 -11.50
N ASP A 73 37.41 -0.09 -10.96
CA ASP A 73 37.93 -0.99 -9.92
C ASP A 73 37.35 -0.64 -8.55
N GLN A 74 36.54 -1.53 -8.00
CA GLN A 74 35.87 -1.36 -6.71
C GLN A 74 36.76 -1.72 -5.50
N SER A 75 38.02 -2.11 -5.73
CA SER A 75 38.93 -2.57 -4.68
C SER A 75 39.22 -1.50 -3.61
N ASP A 76 39.27 -0.22 -4.00
CA ASP A 76 39.51 0.87 -3.05
C ASP A 76 38.32 1.10 -2.11
N MET A 77 37.10 0.97 -2.62
CA MET A 77 35.90 1.11 -1.80
C MET A 77 35.81 -0.04 -0.80
N LEU A 78 36.00 -1.28 -1.26
CA LEU A 78 36.02 -2.46 -0.40
C LEU A 78 37.14 -2.42 0.64
N ARG A 79 38.29 -1.84 0.31
CA ARG A 79 39.37 -1.64 1.28
C ARG A 79 38.96 -0.68 2.40
N LYS A 80 38.30 0.43 2.08
CA LYS A 80 37.78 1.37 3.08
C LYS A 80 36.71 0.74 3.96
N VAL A 81 35.78 -0.02 3.37
CA VAL A 81 34.76 -0.77 4.12
C VAL A 81 35.42 -1.75 5.09
N LYS A 82 36.43 -2.52 4.65
CA LYS A 82 37.18 -3.42 5.54
C LYS A 82 37.88 -2.70 6.70
N LEU A 83 38.45 -1.51 6.45
CA LEU A 83 39.05 -0.71 7.52
C LEU A 83 38.00 -0.22 8.50
N GLY A 84 36.87 0.30 8.00
CA GLY A 84 35.75 0.73 8.85
C GLY A 84 35.18 -0.42 9.69
N LEU A 85 35.09 -1.63 9.15
CA LEU A 85 34.68 -2.82 9.89
C LEU A 85 35.63 -3.15 11.04
N GLU A 86 36.94 -3.04 10.83
CA GLU A 86 37.93 -3.29 11.90
C GLU A 86 37.85 -2.20 12.99
N ASP A 87 37.63 -0.94 12.62
CA ASP A 87 37.43 0.15 13.59
C ASP A 87 36.13 -0.06 14.41
N LEU A 88 35.08 -0.58 13.79
CA LEU A 88 33.81 -0.88 14.47
C LEU A 88 33.94 -2.00 15.51
N ARG A 89 34.87 -2.96 15.34
CA ARG A 89 35.08 -4.06 16.31
C ARG A 89 35.49 -3.56 17.70
N ASP A 90 36.06 -2.36 17.81
CA ASP A 90 36.41 -1.74 19.08
C ASP A 90 35.19 -1.13 19.81
N THR A 91 34.07 -0.96 19.10
CA THR A 91 32.86 -0.28 19.59
C THR A 91 31.69 -1.24 19.79
N VAL A 92 31.50 -2.19 18.88
CA VAL A 92 30.35 -3.11 18.87
C VAL A 92 30.77 -4.51 18.39
N ASP A 93 30.02 -5.53 18.79
CA ASP A 93 30.22 -6.89 18.28
C ASP A 93 29.75 -6.98 16.82
N VAL A 94 30.71 -6.84 15.90
CA VAL A 94 30.50 -6.92 14.45
C VAL A 94 30.21 -8.34 13.97
N GLY A 95 30.38 -9.37 14.81
CA GLY A 95 30.23 -10.76 14.38
C GLY A 95 31.30 -11.16 13.37
N SER A 96 30.91 -11.90 12.32
CA SER A 96 31.87 -12.44 11.34
C SER A 96 32.49 -11.32 10.49
N GLY A 97 31.70 -10.31 10.10
CA GLY A 97 32.14 -9.22 9.22
C GLY A 97 32.52 -9.71 7.82
N VAL A 98 32.04 -10.89 7.41
CA VAL A 98 32.35 -11.49 6.12
C VAL A 98 31.63 -10.73 5.03
N ILE A 99 32.40 -10.20 4.07
CA ILE A 99 31.86 -9.52 2.89
C ILE A 99 31.74 -10.52 1.74
N SER A 100 30.52 -10.72 1.26
CA SER A 100 30.22 -11.47 0.04
C SER A 100 29.73 -10.53 -1.07
N SER A 101 29.83 -10.95 -2.33
CA SER A 101 29.37 -10.15 -3.47
C SER A 101 28.45 -10.96 -4.37
N SER A 102 27.35 -10.39 -4.81
CA SER A 102 26.43 -10.94 -5.81
C SER A 102 26.12 -9.90 -6.89
N GLU A 103 25.85 -10.38 -8.11
CA GLU A 103 25.32 -9.53 -9.19
C GLU A 103 23.79 -9.66 -9.14
N THR A 104 23.10 -8.60 -8.75
CA THR A 104 21.63 -8.56 -8.75
C THR A 104 21.17 -7.85 -10.03
N GLU A 105 20.52 -8.59 -10.93
CA GLU A 105 19.67 -7.96 -11.93
C GLU A 105 18.36 -7.52 -11.23
N ASP A 106 17.83 -6.34 -11.56
CA ASP A 106 16.53 -5.81 -11.10
C ASP A 106 15.32 -6.75 -11.37
N LEU A 107 15.54 -7.96 -11.87
CA LEU A 107 14.52 -8.90 -12.31
C LEU A 107 13.96 -9.81 -11.20
N ASP A 108 14.71 -10.05 -10.11
CA ASP A 108 14.29 -11.01 -9.07
C ASP A 108 13.36 -10.41 -8.01
N TRP A 109 13.43 -9.09 -7.77
CA TRP A 109 12.51 -8.42 -6.82
C TRP A 109 11.08 -8.31 -7.37
N ILE A 110 10.93 -8.04 -8.68
CA ILE A 110 9.63 -7.86 -9.36
C ILE A 110 8.80 -9.15 -9.39
N ASN A 111 9.40 -10.34 -9.22
CA ASN A 111 8.68 -11.61 -9.32
C ASN A 111 8.48 -12.35 -8.00
N ASN A 112 9.16 -11.97 -6.92
CA ASN A 112 9.01 -12.68 -5.64
C ASN A 112 7.66 -12.43 -4.96
N TRP A 113 7.09 -11.22 -5.09
CA TRP A 113 5.76 -10.92 -4.52
C TRP A 113 4.64 -11.82 -5.08
N LYS A 114 4.77 -12.27 -6.35
CA LYS A 114 3.80 -13.19 -6.99
C LYS A 114 3.65 -14.53 -6.27
N LYS A 115 4.66 -14.95 -5.49
CA LYS A 115 4.60 -16.18 -4.68
C LYS A 115 3.76 -16.03 -3.42
N TYR A 116 3.55 -14.80 -2.94
CA TYR A 116 2.84 -14.51 -1.69
C TYR A 116 1.38 -14.08 -1.93
N PHE A 117 1.04 -13.70 -3.16
CA PHE A 117 -0.33 -13.38 -3.55
C PHE A 117 -1.04 -14.58 -4.17
N SER A 118 -2.03 -15.11 -3.45
CA SER A 118 -2.91 -16.22 -3.85
C SER A 118 -4.37 -15.77 -3.80
N SER A 119 -5.22 -16.42 -4.58
CA SER A 119 -6.67 -16.20 -4.55
C SER A 119 -7.27 -16.28 -3.14
N PHE A 120 -8.26 -15.43 -2.89
CA PHE A 120 -8.99 -15.36 -1.62
C PHE A 120 -10.40 -14.79 -1.84
N THR A 121 -11.28 -14.96 -0.85
CA THR A 121 -12.69 -14.55 -0.97
C THR A 121 -13.09 -13.54 0.07
N ILE A 122 -13.89 -12.55 -0.34
CA ILE A 122 -14.58 -11.61 0.54
C ILE A 122 -16.08 -11.73 0.28
N GLY A 123 -16.80 -12.41 1.17
CA GLY A 123 -18.19 -12.81 0.89
C GLY A 123 -18.23 -13.73 -0.35
N ASP A 124 -19.07 -13.37 -1.33
CA ASP A 124 -19.20 -14.11 -2.59
C ASP A 124 -18.25 -13.62 -3.70
N ILE A 125 -17.40 -12.62 -3.39
CA ILE A 125 -16.39 -12.08 -4.31
C ILE A 125 -15.12 -12.93 -4.22
N LEU A 126 -14.71 -13.53 -5.33
CA LEU A 126 -13.38 -14.12 -5.50
C LEU A 126 -12.42 -13.06 -6.04
N ILE A 127 -11.38 -12.74 -5.28
CA ILE A 127 -10.26 -11.93 -5.76
C ILE A 127 -9.10 -12.87 -6.06
N LYS A 128 -8.56 -12.80 -7.27
CA LYS A 128 -7.42 -13.62 -7.67
C LYS A 128 -6.39 -12.84 -8.48
N PRO A 129 -5.13 -13.28 -8.48
CA PRO A 129 -4.17 -12.81 -9.46
C PRO A 129 -4.49 -13.28 -10.88
N THR A 130 -4.01 -12.53 -11.88
CA THR A 130 -4.18 -12.85 -13.30
C THR A 130 -3.49 -14.16 -13.72
N TRP A 131 -2.44 -14.59 -13.02
CA TRP A 131 -1.71 -15.83 -13.32
C TRP A 131 -2.28 -17.10 -12.66
N GLU A 132 -3.23 -16.99 -11.73
CA GLU A 132 -3.85 -18.17 -11.10
C GLU A 132 -5.07 -18.64 -11.91
N GLU A 133 -5.14 -19.96 -12.16
CA GLU A 133 -6.29 -20.59 -12.79
C GLU A 133 -7.47 -20.64 -11.81
N VAL A 134 -8.68 -20.40 -12.33
CA VAL A 134 -9.92 -20.49 -11.54
C VAL A 134 -10.22 -21.94 -11.24
N LYS A 135 -10.38 -22.27 -9.96
CA LYS A 135 -10.77 -23.62 -9.54
C LYS A 135 -12.21 -23.90 -9.99
N PRO A 136 -12.53 -25.15 -10.40
CA PRO A 136 -13.89 -25.49 -10.86
C PRO A 136 -15.00 -25.16 -9.84
N GLU A 137 -14.71 -25.28 -8.54
CA GLU A 137 -15.64 -24.94 -7.46
C GLU A 137 -15.94 -23.43 -7.33
N ASP A 138 -15.11 -22.57 -7.91
CA ASP A 138 -15.24 -21.12 -7.83
C ASP A 138 -15.74 -20.48 -9.14
N ALA A 139 -16.06 -21.28 -10.16
CA ALA A 139 -16.41 -20.80 -11.50
C ALA A 139 -17.64 -19.88 -11.55
N ASP A 140 -18.57 -20.04 -10.60
CA ASP A 140 -19.80 -19.24 -10.51
C ASP A 140 -19.68 -18.05 -9.55
N LYS A 141 -18.53 -17.88 -8.87
CA LYS A 141 -18.32 -16.76 -7.95
C LYS A 141 -18.17 -15.45 -8.72
N PHE A 142 -18.52 -14.36 -8.05
CA PHE A 142 -18.31 -13.04 -8.58
C PHE A 142 -16.80 -12.74 -8.57
N MET A 143 -16.19 -12.71 -9.75
CA MET A 143 -14.73 -12.69 -9.86
C MET A 143 -14.18 -11.30 -10.13
N ILE A 144 -13.10 -10.98 -9.41
CA ILE A 144 -12.25 -9.81 -9.61
C ILE A 144 -10.82 -10.30 -9.80
N GLU A 145 -10.22 -9.91 -10.90
CA GLU A 145 -8.84 -10.23 -11.22
C GLU A 145 -7.96 -9.00 -10.99
N ILE A 146 -6.84 -9.15 -10.28
CA ILE A 146 -5.90 -8.06 -10.03
C ILE A 146 -4.51 -8.49 -10.47
N ASP A 147 -3.88 -7.67 -11.31
CA ASP A 147 -2.44 -7.67 -11.48
C ASP A 147 -1.92 -6.44 -10.72
N PRO A 148 -1.43 -6.61 -9.48
CA PRO A 148 -0.97 -5.47 -8.71
C PRO A 148 0.30 -4.85 -9.31
N GLY A 149 1.04 -5.55 -10.18
CA GLY A 149 2.19 -4.98 -10.89
C GLY A 149 3.16 -4.26 -9.94
N ILE A 150 3.34 -2.95 -10.14
CA ILE A 150 4.16 -2.05 -9.30
C ILE A 150 3.29 -1.30 -8.26
N SER A 151 1.97 -1.25 -8.44
CA SER A 151 1.07 -0.43 -7.63
C SER A 151 0.49 -1.17 -6.43
N PHE A 152 0.33 -0.44 -5.33
CA PHE A 152 -0.20 -0.97 -4.09
C PHE A 152 -1.68 -1.40 -4.19
N GLY A 153 -2.10 -2.40 -3.41
CA GLY A 153 -3.50 -2.80 -3.26
C GLY A 153 -3.85 -4.13 -3.93
N THR A 154 -3.34 -5.24 -3.40
CA THR A 154 -3.71 -6.61 -3.84
C THR A 154 -5.11 -7.03 -3.39
N GLY A 155 -5.66 -6.31 -2.40
CA GLY A 155 -6.97 -6.56 -1.80
C GLY A 155 -6.96 -7.50 -0.60
N LYS A 156 -5.83 -8.17 -0.32
CA LYS A 156 -5.76 -9.16 0.76
C LYS A 156 -5.67 -8.53 2.14
N HIS A 157 -5.09 -7.34 2.26
CA HIS A 157 -5.00 -6.65 3.53
C HIS A 157 -6.37 -6.35 4.12
N GLU A 158 -6.49 -6.48 5.44
CA GLU A 158 -7.72 -6.35 6.21
C GLU A 158 -8.45 -5.05 5.89
N THR A 159 -7.71 -3.97 5.69
CA THR A 159 -8.28 -2.65 5.40
C THR A 159 -9.03 -2.63 4.07
N THR A 160 -8.50 -3.29 3.04
CA THR A 160 -9.19 -3.42 1.75
C THR A 160 -10.42 -4.32 1.89
N GLN A 161 -10.32 -5.42 2.65
CA GLN A 161 -11.47 -6.28 2.89
C GLN A 161 -12.61 -5.56 3.61
N LEU A 162 -12.27 -4.72 4.60
CA LEU A 162 -13.23 -3.89 5.31
C LEU A 162 -13.91 -2.88 4.37
N CYS A 163 -13.16 -2.18 3.51
CA CYS A 163 -13.74 -1.30 2.49
C CYS A 163 -14.67 -2.04 1.53
N ILE A 164 -14.26 -3.23 1.04
CA ILE A 164 -15.06 -4.04 0.13
C ILE A 164 -16.38 -4.48 0.79
N LYS A 165 -16.35 -4.92 2.05
CA LYS A 165 -17.56 -5.28 2.82
C LYS A 165 -18.54 -4.10 2.91
N GLN A 166 -18.04 -2.89 3.12
CA GLN A 166 -18.87 -1.69 3.13
C GLN A 166 -19.39 -1.34 1.73
N LEU A 167 -18.56 -1.44 0.68
CA LEU A 167 -19.00 -1.23 -0.70
C LEU A 167 -20.13 -2.19 -1.07
N ILE A 168 -20.03 -3.48 -0.73
CA ILE A 168 -21.12 -4.46 -0.91
C ILE A 168 -22.40 -3.94 -0.23
N LYS A 169 -22.31 -3.62 1.07
CA LYS A 169 -23.46 -3.16 1.86
C LYS A 169 -24.14 -1.92 1.28
N TYR A 170 -23.38 -0.91 0.87
CA TYR A 170 -23.92 0.38 0.45
C TYR A 170 -24.25 0.47 -1.04
N ILE A 171 -23.59 -0.30 -1.91
CA ILE A 171 -23.93 -0.36 -3.34
C ILE A 171 -25.15 -1.26 -3.55
N GLU A 172 -25.17 -2.47 -2.99
CA GLU A 172 -26.33 -3.38 -3.15
C GLU A 172 -27.58 -2.86 -2.42
N GLY A 173 -27.39 -2.12 -1.33
CA GLY A 173 -28.47 -1.45 -0.60
C GLY A 173 -28.98 -0.17 -1.26
N ALA A 174 -28.32 0.32 -2.32
CA ALA A 174 -28.69 1.56 -2.99
C ALA A 174 -29.97 1.39 -3.82
N LYS A 175 -30.80 2.44 -3.86
CA LYS A 175 -32.02 2.46 -4.69
C LYS A 175 -31.71 2.61 -6.18
N GLU A 176 -30.61 3.27 -6.50
CA GLU A 176 -30.13 3.56 -7.84
C GLU A 176 -28.62 3.27 -7.89
N ALA A 177 -28.10 3.01 -9.09
CA ALA A 177 -26.67 2.77 -9.29
C ALA A 177 -25.84 3.99 -8.81
N PRO A 178 -25.01 3.85 -7.76
CA PRO A 178 -24.32 4.98 -7.16
C PRO A 178 -23.15 5.46 -8.02
N THR A 179 -22.82 6.74 -7.94
CA THR A 179 -21.56 7.30 -8.44
C THR A 179 -20.53 7.31 -7.31
N VAL A 180 -19.33 6.77 -7.57
CA VAL A 180 -18.32 6.52 -6.54
C VAL A 180 -17.05 7.34 -6.78
N LEU A 181 -16.45 7.88 -5.72
CA LEU A 181 -15.12 8.47 -5.71
C LEU A 181 -14.17 7.57 -4.90
N ASP A 182 -13.05 7.16 -5.48
CA ASP A 182 -12.03 6.33 -4.86
C ASP A 182 -10.75 7.15 -4.64
N VAL A 183 -10.46 7.52 -3.39
CA VAL A 183 -9.33 8.39 -3.03
C VAL A 183 -8.17 7.55 -2.51
N GLY A 184 -7.00 7.68 -3.14
CA GLY A 184 -5.88 6.75 -2.98
C GLY A 184 -6.16 5.44 -3.70
N CYS A 185 -6.53 5.51 -4.98
CA CYS A 185 -7.06 4.35 -5.71
C CYS A 185 -6.01 3.26 -5.99
N GLY A 186 -4.70 3.57 -6.03
CA GLY A 186 -3.63 2.60 -6.22
C GLY A 186 -3.84 1.68 -7.43
N SER A 187 -3.91 0.37 -7.18
CA SER A 187 -4.23 -0.66 -8.18
C SER A 187 -5.60 -0.54 -8.83
N GLY A 188 -6.51 0.24 -8.23
CA GLY A 188 -7.90 0.41 -8.65
C GLY A 188 -8.84 -0.65 -8.11
N ILE A 189 -8.42 -1.51 -7.17
CA ILE A 189 -9.24 -2.61 -6.65
C ILE A 189 -10.61 -2.14 -6.15
N LEU A 190 -10.69 -1.06 -5.37
CA LEU A 190 -11.96 -0.56 -4.82
C LEU A 190 -12.86 0.03 -5.92
N SER A 191 -12.28 0.73 -6.89
CA SER A 191 -12.96 1.18 -8.11
C SER A 191 -13.57 0.02 -8.91
N ILE A 192 -12.80 -1.05 -9.11
CA ILE A 192 -13.24 -2.24 -9.86
C ILE A 192 -14.35 -2.98 -9.12
N VAL A 193 -14.18 -3.17 -7.80
CA VAL A 193 -15.21 -3.75 -6.93
C VAL A 193 -16.50 -2.93 -7.06
N ALA A 194 -16.42 -1.61 -6.94
CA ALA A 194 -17.58 -0.74 -7.03
C ALA A 194 -18.31 -0.89 -8.38
N LEU A 195 -17.58 -0.83 -9.50
CA LEU A 195 -18.16 -1.01 -10.84
C LEU A 195 -18.81 -2.37 -11.02
N LYS A 196 -18.14 -3.45 -10.59
CA LYS A 196 -18.65 -4.80 -10.69
C LYS A 196 -19.92 -4.98 -9.83
N LEU A 197 -20.01 -4.31 -8.68
CA LEU A 197 -21.20 -4.32 -7.80
C LEU A 197 -22.37 -3.49 -8.37
N GLY A 198 -22.16 -2.78 -9.49
CA GLY A 198 -23.21 -2.01 -10.16
C GLY A 198 -23.15 -0.51 -9.92
N ALA A 199 -22.01 0.03 -9.47
CA ALA A 199 -21.80 1.48 -9.51
C ALA A 199 -21.92 1.99 -10.96
N LYS A 200 -22.53 3.17 -11.10
CA LYS A 200 -22.79 3.80 -12.40
C LYS A 200 -21.50 4.26 -13.09
N GLU A 201 -20.63 4.89 -12.32
CA GLU A 201 -19.32 5.36 -12.74
C GLU A 201 -18.44 5.52 -11.49
N VAL A 202 -17.12 5.43 -11.69
CA VAL A 202 -16.11 5.69 -10.69
C VAL A 202 -15.22 6.85 -11.13
N VAL A 203 -14.84 7.68 -10.17
CA VAL A 203 -13.72 8.61 -10.31
C VAL A 203 -12.67 8.18 -9.31
N GLY A 204 -11.41 8.09 -9.72
CA GLY A 204 -10.30 7.79 -8.81
C GLY A 204 -9.28 8.91 -8.78
N THR A 205 -8.65 9.12 -7.62
CA THR A 205 -7.53 10.06 -7.47
C THR A 205 -6.40 9.40 -6.71
N ASP A 206 -5.16 9.61 -7.15
CA ASP A 206 -3.97 9.18 -6.42
C ASP A 206 -2.83 10.19 -6.56
N LEU A 207 -1.85 10.15 -5.66
CA LEU A 207 -0.63 10.95 -5.79
C LEU A 207 0.34 10.32 -6.79
N ASP A 208 0.30 8.99 -6.92
CA ASP A 208 1.17 8.25 -7.82
C ASP A 208 0.58 8.22 -9.25
N ALA A 209 1.41 8.53 -10.23
CA ALA A 209 1.04 8.47 -11.63
C ALA A 209 0.83 7.03 -12.14
N ASP A 210 1.44 6.05 -11.48
CA ASP A 210 1.33 4.64 -11.84
C ASP A 210 -0.09 4.09 -11.62
N CYS A 211 -0.89 4.71 -10.74
CA CYS A 211 -2.29 4.34 -10.51
C CYS A 211 -3.12 4.39 -11.82
N MET A 212 -2.77 5.30 -12.73
CA MET A 212 -3.47 5.50 -14.00
C MET A 212 -3.30 4.33 -14.95
N ILE A 213 -2.12 3.69 -14.92
CA ILE A 213 -1.81 2.52 -15.74
C ILE A 213 -2.41 1.31 -15.05
N SER A 214 -2.10 1.10 -13.77
CA SER A 214 -2.57 -0.07 -13.01
C SER A 214 -4.09 -0.19 -12.97
N THR A 215 -4.81 0.91 -12.72
CA THR A 215 -6.27 0.86 -12.68
C THR A 215 -6.87 0.57 -14.05
N ARG A 216 -6.32 1.13 -15.13
CA ARG A 216 -6.80 0.84 -16.49
C ARG A 216 -6.56 -0.61 -16.88
N ASP A 217 -5.36 -1.11 -16.63
CA ASP A 217 -5.01 -2.49 -16.93
C ASP A 217 -5.91 -3.45 -16.13
N ASN A 218 -6.11 -3.19 -14.84
CA ASN A 218 -7.00 -4.00 -14.01
C ASN A 218 -8.48 -3.88 -14.44
N MET A 219 -8.95 -2.72 -14.90
CA MET A 219 -10.29 -2.60 -15.49
C MET A 219 -10.43 -3.46 -16.77
N GLN A 220 -9.43 -3.45 -17.65
CA GLN A 220 -9.43 -4.25 -18.87
C GLN A 220 -9.43 -5.76 -18.58
N VAL A 221 -8.59 -6.21 -17.65
CA VAL A 221 -8.56 -7.60 -17.18
C VAL A 221 -9.93 -8.00 -16.65
N ASN A 222 -10.62 -7.11 -15.94
CA ASN A 222 -11.97 -7.34 -15.44
C ASN A 222 -13.09 -7.14 -16.48
N HIS A 223 -12.74 -6.87 -17.73
CA HIS A 223 -13.68 -6.65 -18.84
C HIS A 223 -14.66 -5.49 -18.58
N LEU A 224 -14.22 -4.45 -17.88
CA LEU A 224 -14.99 -3.24 -17.64
C LEU A 224 -14.77 -2.23 -18.77
N ASP A 225 -15.81 -1.49 -19.15
CA ASP A 225 -15.68 -0.38 -20.10
C ASP A 225 -14.91 0.76 -19.42
N GLU A 226 -13.77 1.15 -20.01
CA GLU A 226 -12.93 2.24 -19.51
C GLU A 226 -13.68 3.56 -19.34
N LYS A 227 -14.76 3.78 -20.10
CA LYS A 227 -15.60 4.99 -19.97
C LYS A 227 -16.31 5.10 -18.62
N LEU A 228 -16.41 4.00 -17.87
CA LEU A 228 -17.00 4.00 -16.54
C LEU A 228 -16.04 4.55 -15.49
N GLY A 229 -14.75 4.69 -15.80
CA GLY A 229 -13.72 5.18 -14.90
C GLY A 229 -13.06 6.47 -15.39
N THR A 230 -12.93 7.46 -14.52
CA THR A 230 -12.09 8.65 -14.77
C THR A 230 -11.08 8.80 -13.65
N PHE A 231 -9.80 8.82 -13.98
CA PHE A 231 -8.72 8.82 -12.99
C PHE A 231 -7.85 10.07 -13.12
N TYR A 232 -7.38 10.58 -11.98
CA TYR A 232 -6.54 11.77 -11.90
C TYR A 232 -5.34 11.53 -10.98
N VAL A 233 -4.23 12.17 -11.32
CA VAL A 233 -3.06 12.26 -10.46
C VAL A 233 -3.08 13.61 -9.75
N GLY A 234 -3.00 13.62 -8.43
CA GLY A 234 -2.89 14.82 -7.61
C GLY A 234 -3.44 14.66 -6.18
N ASN A 235 -3.20 15.69 -5.37
CA ASN A 235 -3.57 15.69 -3.95
C ASN A 235 -4.96 16.28 -3.74
N LEU A 236 -5.94 15.46 -3.34
CA LEU A 236 -7.30 15.96 -3.10
C LEU A 236 -7.38 16.97 -1.93
N ILE A 237 -6.41 16.98 -1.02
CA ILE A 237 -6.43 17.80 0.19
C ILE A 237 -6.33 19.29 -0.13
N ASP A 238 -5.35 19.70 -0.93
CA ASP A 238 -5.01 21.11 -1.17
C ASP A 238 -5.00 21.52 -2.65
N ASP A 239 -5.12 20.59 -3.60
CA ASP A 239 -5.23 20.91 -5.02
C ASP A 239 -6.66 21.34 -5.40
N THR A 240 -6.86 22.65 -5.42
CA THR A 240 -8.15 23.25 -5.82
C THR A 240 -8.51 22.95 -7.28
N GLU A 241 -7.55 22.79 -8.19
CA GLU A 241 -7.83 22.46 -9.58
C GLU A 241 -8.36 21.03 -9.70
N LEU A 242 -7.73 20.09 -8.99
CA LEU A 242 -8.19 18.71 -8.90
C LEU A 242 -9.57 18.63 -8.26
N GLN A 243 -9.80 19.33 -7.14
CA GLN A 243 -11.12 19.38 -6.49
C GLN A 243 -12.19 19.88 -7.49
N ASN A 244 -11.89 20.88 -8.32
CA ASN A 244 -12.82 21.34 -9.35
C ASN A 244 -13.07 20.28 -10.44
N LYS A 245 -12.05 19.52 -10.86
CA LYS A 245 -12.17 18.44 -11.85
C LYS A 245 -12.98 17.25 -11.34
N VAL A 246 -12.74 16.86 -10.08
CA VAL A 246 -13.47 15.78 -9.38
C VAL A 246 -14.93 16.20 -9.18
N GLY A 247 -15.18 17.47 -8.88
CA GLY A 247 -16.51 18.06 -8.82
C GLY A 247 -17.14 17.98 -7.42
N THR A 248 -18.11 18.86 -7.20
CA THR A 248 -18.74 19.13 -5.90
C THR A 248 -20.12 18.47 -5.84
N GLU A 249 -20.46 17.87 -4.69
CA GLU A 249 -21.73 17.17 -4.42
C GLU A 249 -22.13 16.15 -5.48
N LYS A 250 -21.15 15.40 -5.98
CA LYS A 250 -21.31 14.50 -7.13
C LYS A 250 -21.50 13.04 -6.73
N TYR A 251 -20.96 12.63 -5.58
CA TYR A 251 -20.79 11.21 -5.26
C TYR A 251 -21.81 10.72 -4.24
N ASP A 252 -22.38 9.55 -4.49
CA ASP A 252 -23.22 8.84 -3.52
C ASP A 252 -22.34 8.10 -2.49
N ILE A 253 -21.14 7.69 -2.91
CA ILE A 253 -20.14 7.05 -2.06
C ILE A 253 -18.76 7.66 -2.34
N VAL A 254 -18.04 8.03 -1.30
CA VAL A 254 -16.59 8.25 -1.35
C VAL A 254 -15.95 7.12 -0.56
N VAL A 255 -14.98 6.42 -1.16
CA VAL A 255 -14.19 5.39 -0.51
C VAL A 255 -12.73 5.81 -0.46
N ALA A 256 -12.05 5.58 0.66
CA ALA A 256 -10.63 5.89 0.82
C ALA A 256 -9.95 4.87 1.75
N ASN A 257 -9.04 4.07 1.20
CA ASN A 257 -8.22 3.13 1.96
C ASN A 257 -6.78 3.64 2.02
N ILE A 258 -6.53 4.57 2.94
CA ILE A 258 -5.28 5.33 3.07
C ILE A 258 -4.96 5.52 4.55
N LEU A 259 -3.73 5.95 4.87
CA LEU A 259 -3.29 6.11 6.26
C LEU A 259 -4.12 7.15 7.02
N ALA A 260 -4.29 6.92 8.33
CA ALA A 260 -4.98 7.83 9.25
C ALA A 260 -4.46 9.28 9.16
N ASP A 261 -3.14 9.44 9.04
CA ASP A 261 -2.47 10.74 8.94
C ASP A 261 -2.76 11.47 7.63
N VAL A 262 -3.31 10.78 6.62
CA VAL A 262 -3.86 11.37 5.39
C VAL A 262 -5.38 11.56 5.49
N ILE A 263 -6.09 10.64 6.14
CA ILE A 263 -7.55 10.76 6.33
C ILE A 263 -7.92 12.01 7.13
N ILE A 264 -7.21 12.28 8.23
CA ILE A 264 -7.48 13.43 9.11
C ILE A 264 -7.43 14.77 8.36
N PRO A 265 -6.35 15.13 7.64
CA PRO A 265 -6.31 16.36 6.87
C PRO A 265 -7.24 16.36 5.65
N MET A 266 -7.60 15.20 5.12
CA MET A 266 -8.56 15.07 4.00
C MET A 266 -10.02 15.22 4.44
N ALA A 267 -10.37 14.85 5.68
CA ALA A 267 -11.74 14.82 6.18
C ALA A 267 -12.56 16.10 5.91
N PRO A 268 -12.01 17.33 6.06
CA PRO A 268 -12.73 18.57 5.75
C PRO A 268 -13.13 18.74 4.27
N VAL A 269 -12.47 18.06 3.33
CA VAL A 269 -12.72 18.18 1.88
C VAL A 269 -13.83 17.23 1.42
N ILE A 270 -14.00 16.10 2.10
CA ILE A 270 -14.94 15.03 1.72
C ILE A 270 -16.42 15.47 1.68
N PRO A 271 -16.95 16.25 2.64
CA PRO A 271 -18.35 16.69 2.60
C PRO A 271 -18.73 17.41 1.31
N ASP A 272 -17.81 18.17 0.71
CA ASP A 272 -18.06 18.88 -0.54
C ASP A 272 -18.04 17.94 -1.75
N ARG A 273 -17.50 16.73 -1.65
CA ARG A 273 -17.55 15.73 -2.73
C ARG A 273 -18.86 14.94 -2.69
N LEU A 274 -19.39 14.70 -1.49
CA LEU A 274 -20.60 13.90 -1.27
C LEU A 274 -21.89 14.65 -1.60
N LYS A 275 -22.82 13.93 -2.24
CA LYS A 275 -24.25 14.30 -2.26
C LYS A 275 -24.83 14.25 -0.85
N GLU A 276 -25.93 14.95 -0.65
CA GLU A 276 -26.75 14.80 0.55
C GLU A 276 -27.21 13.35 0.72
N GLY A 277 -27.01 12.78 1.91
CA GLY A 277 -27.25 11.36 2.20
C GLY A 277 -26.14 10.41 1.75
N GLY A 278 -25.08 10.90 1.07
CA GLY A 278 -23.96 10.11 0.60
C GLY A 278 -23.06 9.60 1.73
N TYR A 279 -22.33 8.51 1.46
CA TYR A 279 -21.51 7.81 2.45
C TYR A 279 -20.02 8.02 2.21
N PHE A 280 -19.27 8.25 3.29
CA PHE A 280 -17.82 8.16 3.32
C PHE A 280 -17.42 6.85 3.97
N ILE A 281 -16.76 5.97 3.21
CA ILE A 281 -16.22 4.69 3.66
C ILE A 281 -14.71 4.84 3.73
N THR A 282 -14.12 4.72 4.91
CA THR A 282 -12.66 4.84 5.04
C THR A 282 -12.05 3.73 5.89
N SER A 283 -10.84 3.34 5.54
CA SER A 283 -10.04 2.30 6.19
C SER A 283 -8.56 2.65 6.03
N GLY A 284 -7.66 1.80 6.50
CA GLY A 284 -6.24 2.13 6.65
C GLY A 284 -5.93 2.79 8.00
N ILE A 285 -6.83 2.56 8.96
CA ILE A 285 -6.78 3.12 10.31
C ILE A 285 -6.39 1.98 11.24
N ILE A 286 -5.27 2.14 11.94
CA ILE A 286 -4.91 1.26 13.05
C ILE A 286 -5.74 1.63 14.29
N ASP A 287 -6.09 0.65 15.12
CA ASP A 287 -7.04 0.80 16.23
C ASP A 287 -6.76 1.96 17.19
N PHE A 288 -5.49 2.25 17.50
CA PHE A 288 -5.13 3.36 18.37
C PHE A 288 -5.34 4.75 17.74
N LYS A 289 -5.40 4.85 16.40
CA LYS A 289 -5.75 6.07 15.65
C LYS A 289 -7.25 6.25 15.44
N GLU A 290 -8.08 5.26 15.83
CA GLU A 290 -9.53 5.28 15.58
C GLU A 290 -10.20 6.57 16.06
N ASN A 291 -9.95 6.97 17.31
CA ASN A 291 -10.60 8.14 17.89
C ASN A 291 -10.20 9.44 17.18
N GLU A 292 -8.92 9.59 16.80
CA GLU A 292 -8.44 10.77 16.09
C GLU A 292 -9.12 10.92 14.73
N VAL A 293 -9.22 9.81 13.98
CA VAL A 293 -9.89 9.81 12.67
C VAL A 293 -11.39 10.05 12.80
N LYS A 294 -12.04 9.40 13.77
CA LYS A 294 -13.47 9.58 14.06
C LYS A 294 -13.79 11.04 14.38
N GLU A 295 -13.02 11.66 15.29
CA GLU A 295 -13.21 13.05 15.69
C GLU A 295 -13.00 14.01 14.50
N ALA A 296 -12.01 13.76 13.65
CA ALA A 296 -11.78 14.57 12.44
C ALA A 296 -12.96 14.48 11.45
N ILE A 297 -13.52 13.29 11.25
CA ILE A 297 -14.69 13.06 10.38
C ILE A 297 -15.94 13.77 10.95
N GLU A 298 -16.17 13.67 12.26
CA GLU A 298 -17.29 14.35 12.92
C GLU A 298 -17.13 15.87 12.89
N ALA A 299 -15.90 16.39 13.09
CA ALA A 299 -15.58 17.81 12.99
C ALA A 299 -15.77 18.36 11.57
N ALA A 300 -15.57 17.54 10.55
CA ALA A 300 -15.87 17.87 9.15
C ALA A 300 -17.38 17.91 8.85
N GLY A 301 -18.24 17.57 9.82
CA GLY A 301 -19.70 17.63 9.68
C GLY A 301 -20.33 16.37 9.09
N LEU A 302 -19.59 15.26 9.04
CA LEU A 302 -20.15 13.94 8.70
C LEU A 302 -20.59 13.23 9.98
N LYS A 303 -21.67 12.45 9.89
CA LYS A 303 -22.13 11.61 11.00
C LYS A 303 -21.53 10.22 10.86
N VAL A 304 -20.72 9.78 11.82
CA VAL A 304 -20.28 8.39 11.88
C VAL A 304 -21.47 7.48 12.16
N ILE A 305 -21.67 6.48 11.31
CA ILE A 305 -22.81 5.55 11.38
C ILE A 305 -22.39 4.12 11.72
N GLU A 306 -21.15 3.76 11.43
CA GLU A 306 -20.62 2.42 11.69
C GLU A 306 -19.10 2.47 11.84
N ILE A 307 -18.57 1.66 12.75
CA ILE A 307 -17.16 1.39 12.91
C ILE A 307 -17.01 -0.12 12.96
N ASN A 308 -16.13 -0.67 12.11
CA ASN A 308 -15.88 -2.10 11.99
C ASN A 308 -14.40 -2.40 12.25
N HIS A 309 -14.12 -3.56 12.84
CA HIS A 309 -12.76 -4.00 13.16
C HIS A 309 -12.45 -5.33 12.48
N GLN A 310 -11.23 -5.48 12.00
CA GLN A 310 -10.68 -6.76 11.54
C GLN A 310 -9.20 -6.83 11.96
N GLY A 311 -8.90 -7.61 12.99
CA GLY A 311 -7.59 -7.57 13.63
C GLY A 311 -7.38 -6.21 14.31
N GLU A 312 -6.25 -5.57 14.00
CA GLU A 312 -5.88 -4.24 14.51
C GLU A 312 -6.35 -3.11 13.59
N TRP A 313 -7.01 -3.44 12.48
CA TRP A 313 -7.44 -2.48 11.48
C TRP A 313 -8.91 -2.11 11.64
N VAL A 314 -9.20 -0.83 11.37
CA VAL A 314 -10.49 -0.20 11.57
C VAL A 314 -10.99 0.38 10.26
N ASN A 315 -12.28 0.17 10.00
CA ASN A 315 -13.05 0.92 9.03
C ASN A 315 -14.04 1.83 9.75
N ILE A 316 -14.12 3.08 9.30
CA ILE A 316 -15.14 4.03 9.73
C ILE A 316 -16.02 4.34 8.53
N THR A 317 -17.32 4.21 8.70
CA THR A 317 -18.30 4.69 7.73
C THR A 317 -19.09 5.84 8.31
N ALA A 318 -19.15 6.93 7.57
CA ALA A 318 -19.87 8.14 7.92
C ALA A 318 -20.82 8.57 6.80
N GLN A 319 -21.77 9.46 7.12
CA GLN A 319 -22.78 9.93 6.18
C GLN A 319 -22.88 11.46 6.23
N LYS A 320 -23.00 12.08 5.04
CA LYS A 320 -23.42 13.47 4.91
C LYS A 320 -24.92 13.57 5.18
N LEU A 321 -25.32 14.21 6.27
CA LEU A 321 -26.72 14.28 6.67
C LEU A 321 -27.53 15.21 5.76
N THR A 322 -28.66 14.71 5.26
CA THR A 322 -29.63 15.52 4.52
C THR A 322 -30.14 16.67 5.39
N LYS A 323 -30.02 17.91 4.89
CA LYS A 323 -30.57 19.12 5.51
C LYS A 323 -32.10 19.19 5.44
#